data_AF-A0A662W6M0-F1
#
_entry.id   AF-A0A662W6M0-F1
#
_cell.length_a   1.000
_cell.length_b   1.000
_cell.length_c   1.000
_cell.angle_alpha   90.00
_cell.angle_beta   90.00
_cell.angle_gamma   90.00
#
_symmetry.space_group_name_H-M   'P 1'
#
loop_
_entity.id
_entity.type
_entity.pdbx_description
1 polymer ?
#
loop_
_entity_poly.entity_id
_entity_poly.type
_entity_poly.pdbx_seq_one_letter_code
_entity_poly.pdbx_strand_id
1 'polypeptide(L)'
;MEEKEFALDVPVQPPKEYESLFLPLPPEFVEDAYRKDEFVILVGPQHPGSGHMRLIVRVKGDVITEVIPDPGDVHRAIEKLAETKLFVQNIPLVERPAIMDCANMSLGYVRAIEKAMDIEVPPRAKYIRTILAELCRIGTHLYDAGILSVFIGHTTGFMWPFGLREYICEAICRISGARV
;
A
#
# COMPACT_ATOMS: atom_id res chain seq x y z
N MET A 1 -29.25 32.55 -22.08
CA MET A 1 -29.91 31.24 -22.18
C MET A 1 -29.83 30.67 -20.78
N GLU A 2 -30.89 30.83 -19.99
CA GLU A 2 -30.91 30.43 -18.57
C GLU A 2 -30.83 28.91 -18.47
N GLU A 3 -29.83 28.40 -17.75
CA GLU A 3 -29.72 26.98 -17.39
C GLU A 3 -30.92 26.61 -16.53
N LYS A 4 -31.85 25.86 -17.10
CA LYS A 4 -32.91 25.19 -16.34
C LYS A 4 -32.36 23.86 -15.85
N GLU A 5 -32.10 23.78 -14.55
CA GLU A 5 -31.86 22.52 -13.88
C GLU A 5 -33.14 21.69 -13.86
N PHE A 6 -33.03 20.43 -14.30
CA PHE A 6 -34.09 19.44 -14.21
C PHE A 6 -33.70 18.42 -13.15
N ALA A 7 -34.33 18.50 -11.98
CA ALA A 7 -34.26 17.45 -10.98
C ALA A 7 -35.19 16.31 -11.39
N LEU A 8 -34.63 15.12 -11.60
CA LEU A 8 -35.43 13.90 -11.74
C LEU A 8 -35.93 13.51 -10.35
N ASP A 9 -37.25 13.44 -10.20
CA ASP A 9 -37.90 12.98 -8.98
C ASP A 9 -37.80 11.44 -8.93
N VAL A 10 -36.61 10.95 -8.58
CA VAL A 10 -36.36 9.52 -8.44
C VAL A 10 -36.92 9.11 -7.08
N PRO A 11 -37.87 8.15 -7.00
CA PRO A 11 -38.52 7.73 -5.75
C PRO A 11 -37.61 6.86 -4.87
N VAL A 12 -36.30 7.00 -5.03
CA VAL A 12 -35.29 6.33 -4.22
C VAL A 12 -34.78 7.37 -3.24
N GLN A 13 -35.31 7.36 -2.02
CA GLN A 13 -34.55 7.94 -0.92
C GLN A 13 -33.25 7.15 -0.83
N PRO A 14 -32.07 7.80 -0.87
CA PRO A 14 -30.83 7.11 -0.58
C PRO A 14 -31.02 6.36 0.73
N PRO A 15 -30.66 5.06 0.81
CA PRO A 15 -30.89 4.32 2.04
C PRO A 15 -30.18 5.06 3.19
N LYS A 16 -30.80 5.17 4.37
CA LYS A 16 -30.24 5.93 5.50
C LYS A 16 -28.85 5.45 5.91
N GLU A 17 -28.50 4.20 5.58
CA GLU A 17 -27.14 3.65 5.73
C GLU A 17 -26.08 4.44 4.94
N TYR A 18 -26.49 5.18 3.89
CA TYR A 18 -25.63 6.01 3.04
C TYR A 18 -25.53 7.47 3.50
N GLU A 19 -26.36 7.94 4.44
CA GLU A 19 -26.13 9.25 5.10
C GLU A 19 -24.85 9.22 5.94
N SER A 20 -24.51 8.04 6.51
CA SER A 20 -23.25 7.79 7.22
C SER A 20 -22.05 7.44 6.32
N LEU A 21 -22.23 7.39 4.99
CA LEU A 21 -21.09 7.30 4.05
C LEU A 21 -20.43 8.65 3.80
N PHE A 22 -20.99 9.74 4.33
CA PHE A 22 -20.23 10.96 4.56
C PHE A 22 -19.18 10.67 5.64
N LEU A 23 -17.98 10.35 5.15
CA LEU A 23 -16.81 10.05 5.96
C LEU A 23 -16.62 11.13 7.05
N PRO A 24 -16.20 10.77 8.28
CA PRO A 24 -16.07 11.70 9.38
C PRO A 24 -14.83 12.60 9.19
N LEU A 25 -14.91 13.53 8.24
CA LEU A 25 -14.10 14.74 8.34
C LEU A 25 -14.68 15.54 9.52
N PRO A 26 -13.86 15.96 10.50
CA PRO A 26 -14.34 16.86 11.54
C PRO A 26 -14.99 18.09 10.87
N PRO A 27 -16.23 18.47 11.22
CA PRO A 27 -16.91 19.60 10.60
C PRO A 27 -16.07 20.88 10.68
N GLU A 28 -15.36 21.06 11.80
CA GLU A 28 -14.42 22.14 12.03
C GLU A 28 -13.30 22.21 10.98
N PHE A 29 -12.83 21.07 10.49
CA PHE A 29 -11.80 20.99 9.46
C PHE A 29 -12.31 21.52 8.11
N VAL A 30 -13.56 21.21 7.77
CA VAL A 30 -14.17 21.66 6.53
C VAL A 30 -14.54 23.14 6.62
N GLU A 31 -15.12 23.57 7.74
CA GLU A 31 -15.45 24.98 7.98
C GLU A 31 -14.22 25.89 7.98
N ASP A 32 -13.11 25.46 8.62
CA ASP A 32 -11.86 26.22 8.63
C ASP A 32 -11.26 26.38 7.23
N ALA A 33 -11.33 25.32 6.39
CA ALA A 33 -10.88 25.38 5.00
C ALA A 33 -11.69 26.41 4.20
N TYR A 34 -13.02 26.38 4.30
CA TYR A 34 -13.88 27.35 3.61
C TYR A 34 -13.68 28.79 4.10
N ARG A 35 -13.43 29.01 5.40
CA ARG A 35 -13.10 30.36 5.93
C ARG A 35 -11.81 30.93 5.35
N LYS A 36 -10.88 30.08 4.89
CA LYS A 36 -9.59 30.46 4.31
C LYS A 36 -9.62 30.57 2.78
N ASP A 37 -10.81 30.45 2.17
CA ASP A 37 -11.03 30.31 0.73
C ASP A 37 -10.27 29.11 0.14
N GLU A 38 -10.29 27.97 0.85
CA GLU A 38 -9.69 26.69 0.42
C GLU A 38 -10.79 25.68 0.06
N PHE A 39 -10.43 24.73 -0.81
CA PHE A 39 -11.25 23.57 -1.17
C PHE A 39 -10.71 22.32 -0.50
N VAL A 40 -11.62 21.45 -0.04
CA VAL A 40 -11.29 20.13 0.47
C VAL A 40 -11.56 19.08 -0.61
N ILE A 41 -10.54 18.29 -0.94
CA ILE A 41 -10.60 17.24 -1.96
C ILE A 41 -10.21 15.91 -1.30
N LEU A 42 -10.98 14.87 -1.59
CA LEU A 42 -10.69 13.50 -1.18
C LEU A 42 -10.05 12.74 -2.34
N VAL A 43 -8.80 12.31 -2.17
CA VAL A 43 -8.09 11.48 -3.13
C VAL A 43 -8.00 10.06 -2.57
N GLY A 44 -8.77 9.14 -3.14
CA GLY A 44 -8.85 7.74 -2.68
C GLY A 44 -10.20 7.37 -2.05
N PRO A 45 -10.38 6.12 -1.61
CA PRO A 45 -9.40 5.02 -1.67
C PRO A 45 -9.25 4.39 -3.06
N GLN A 46 -10.19 4.64 -3.98
CA GLN A 46 -10.20 4.01 -5.31
C GLN A 46 -9.24 4.65 -6.33
N HIS A 47 -8.71 5.84 -6.04
CA HIS A 47 -7.87 6.56 -7.00
C HIS A 47 -6.52 5.83 -7.20
N PRO A 48 -6.07 5.58 -8.44
CA PRO A 48 -4.80 4.87 -8.68
C PRO A 48 -3.61 5.49 -7.95
N GLY A 49 -3.64 6.81 -7.79
CA GLY A 49 -2.59 7.57 -7.12
C GLY A 49 -2.61 7.57 -5.59
N SER A 50 -3.70 7.15 -4.96
CA SER A 50 -3.78 7.07 -3.49
C SER A 50 -3.34 5.72 -2.95
N GLY A 51 -3.18 4.71 -3.80
CA GLY A 51 -2.87 3.35 -3.36
C GLY A 51 -3.97 2.80 -2.44
N HIS A 52 -3.59 2.21 -1.31
CA HIS A 52 -4.52 1.61 -0.34
C HIS A 52 -4.77 2.52 0.87
N MET A 53 -4.78 3.82 0.65
CA MET A 53 -5.12 4.83 1.66
C MET A 53 -5.95 5.93 1.02
N ARG A 54 -6.53 6.76 1.86
CA ARG A 54 -7.21 7.99 1.46
C ARG A 54 -6.34 9.19 1.83
N LEU A 55 -6.30 10.20 0.98
CA LEU A 55 -5.66 11.48 1.26
C LEU A 55 -6.73 12.57 1.32
N ILE A 56 -6.76 13.29 2.43
CA ILE A 56 -7.63 14.45 2.63
C ILE A 56 -6.78 15.68 2.34
N VAL A 57 -7.07 16.37 1.25
CA VAL A 57 -6.23 17.44 0.71
C VAL A 57 -6.96 18.77 0.81
N ARG A 58 -6.33 19.79 1.39
CA ARG A 58 -6.75 21.19 1.30
C ARG A 58 -5.98 21.88 0.18
N VAL A 59 -6.70 22.59 -0.67
CA VAL A 59 -6.14 23.25 -1.85
C VAL A 59 -6.65 24.68 -1.96
N LYS A 60 -5.74 25.62 -2.23
CA LYS A 60 -6.05 26.98 -2.63
C LYS A 60 -5.65 27.21 -4.08
N GLY A 61 -6.61 27.11 -4.99
CA GLY A 61 -6.33 27.09 -6.43
C GLY A 61 -5.56 25.82 -6.82
N ASP A 62 -4.29 25.97 -7.24
CA ASP A 62 -3.39 24.86 -7.59
C ASP A 62 -2.41 24.51 -6.45
N VAL A 63 -2.43 25.26 -5.35
CA VAL A 63 -1.48 25.08 -4.25
C VAL A 63 -2.10 24.19 -3.17
N ILE A 64 -1.45 23.06 -2.90
CA ILE A 64 -1.77 22.22 -1.76
C ILE A 64 -1.31 22.92 -0.48
N THR A 65 -2.23 23.22 0.43
CA THR A 65 -1.93 23.88 1.71
C THR A 65 -1.77 22.87 2.84
N GLU A 66 -2.50 21.76 2.80
CA GLU A 66 -2.43 20.68 3.80
C GLU A 66 -2.81 19.32 3.19
N VAL A 67 -2.18 18.25 3.66
CA VAL A 67 -2.53 16.87 3.33
C VAL A 67 -2.57 16.05 4.60
N ILE A 68 -3.70 15.42 4.88
CA ILE A 68 -3.85 14.45 5.97
C ILE A 68 -3.98 13.06 5.34
N PRO A 69 -2.97 12.18 5.51
CA PRO A 69 -3.11 10.79 5.12
C PRO A 69 -4.02 10.05 6.10
N ASP A 70 -4.95 9.27 5.56
CA ASP A 70 -5.87 8.41 6.29
C ASP A 70 -5.62 6.95 5.88
N PRO A 71 -4.64 6.29 6.54
CA PRO A 71 -4.36 4.88 6.33
C PRO A 71 -5.28 4.00 7.20
N GLY A 72 -5.51 2.76 6.76
CA GLY A 72 -6.25 1.79 7.58
C GLY A 72 -7.04 0.78 6.77
N ASP A 73 -7.34 1.08 5.51
CA ASP A 73 -8.14 0.23 4.62
C ASP A 73 -7.57 -1.18 4.41
N VAL A 74 -6.26 -1.36 4.64
CA VAL A 74 -5.54 -2.65 4.56
C VAL A 74 -5.05 -3.16 5.91
N HIS A 75 -5.52 -2.59 7.03
CA HIS A 75 -5.17 -3.07 8.36
C HIS A 75 -5.81 -4.44 8.61
N ARG A 76 -4.98 -5.46 8.82
CA ARG A 76 -5.42 -6.86 9.02
C ARG A 76 -5.10 -7.40 10.42
N ALA A 77 -4.74 -6.54 11.36
CA ALA A 77 -4.37 -6.91 12.73
C ALA A 77 -3.36 -8.09 12.79
N ILE A 78 -2.34 -8.06 11.91
CA ILE A 78 -1.38 -9.16 11.72
C ILE A 78 -0.65 -9.48 13.04
N GLU A 79 -0.28 -8.45 13.80
CA GLU A 79 0.36 -8.60 15.10
C GLU A 79 -0.55 -9.34 16.09
N LYS A 80 -1.84 -8.98 16.14
CA LYS A 80 -2.81 -9.67 17.01
C LYS A 80 -3.02 -11.12 16.60
N LEU A 81 -3.04 -11.39 15.29
CA LEU A 81 -3.12 -12.75 14.76
C LEU A 81 -1.86 -13.58 15.02
N ALA A 82 -0.71 -12.94 15.21
CA ALA A 82 0.56 -13.61 15.50
C ALA A 82 0.63 -14.11 16.97
N GLU A 83 -0.10 -13.48 17.89
CA GLU A 83 -0.17 -13.89 19.31
C GLU A 83 -0.77 -15.28 19.51
N THR A 84 -1.67 -15.71 18.62
CA THR A 84 -2.40 -16.99 18.76
C THR A 84 -1.73 -18.17 18.07
N LYS A 85 -0.59 -17.94 17.40
CA LYS A 85 0.08 -18.93 16.57
C LYS A 85 1.50 -19.18 17.04
N LEU A 86 2.03 -20.35 16.67
CA LEU A 86 3.43 -20.66 16.90
C LEU A 86 4.32 -19.74 16.06
N PHE A 87 5.51 -19.43 16.57
CA PHE A 87 6.44 -18.52 15.88
C PHE A 87 6.77 -18.96 14.45
N VAL A 88 6.80 -20.27 14.15
CA VAL A 88 7.01 -20.80 12.79
C VAL A 88 5.80 -20.53 11.89
N GLN A 89 4.59 -20.63 12.42
CA GLN A 89 3.34 -20.39 11.68
C GLN A 89 3.13 -18.90 11.36
N ASN A 90 3.88 -18.01 12.02
CA ASN A 90 3.85 -16.58 11.77
C ASN A 90 4.70 -16.15 10.57
N ILE A 91 5.60 -17.01 10.05
CA ILE A 91 6.45 -16.65 8.90
C ILE A 91 5.61 -16.17 7.70
N PRO A 92 4.55 -16.88 7.26
CA PRO A 92 3.72 -16.43 6.15
C PRO A 92 2.87 -15.20 6.47
N LEU A 93 2.71 -14.83 7.75
CA LEU A 93 2.01 -13.60 8.14
C LEU A 93 2.91 -12.38 7.99
N VAL A 94 4.21 -12.54 8.31
CA VAL A 94 5.20 -11.46 8.26
C VAL A 94 5.66 -11.16 6.82
N GLU A 95 5.51 -12.09 5.89
CA GLU A 95 5.84 -11.85 4.46
C GLU A 95 4.80 -10.97 3.73
N ARG A 96 3.56 -10.90 4.24
CA ARG A 96 2.41 -10.27 3.55
C ARG A 96 2.31 -8.74 3.60
N PRO A 97 2.89 -8.01 4.58
CA PRO A 97 2.87 -6.55 4.58
C PRO A 97 3.59 -5.95 3.37
N ALA A 98 4.69 -6.58 2.90
CA ALA A 98 5.48 -6.09 1.78
C ALA A 98 5.27 -6.98 0.55
N ILE A 99 4.34 -6.58 -0.33
CA ILE A 99 4.03 -7.33 -1.57
C ILE A 99 5.19 -7.41 -2.57
N MET A 100 6.19 -6.55 -2.43
CA MET A 100 7.36 -6.48 -3.32
C MET A 100 8.57 -7.23 -2.78
N ASP A 101 8.63 -7.42 -1.46
CA ASP A 101 9.82 -7.86 -0.74
C ASP A 101 9.47 -8.82 0.40
N CYS A 102 9.17 -10.06 0.02
CA CYS A 102 8.84 -11.13 0.96
C CYS A 102 10.07 -11.57 1.77
N ALA A 103 11.24 -11.72 1.12
CA ALA A 103 12.43 -12.30 1.73
C ALA A 103 13.06 -11.40 2.80
N ASN A 104 13.13 -10.08 2.60
CA ASN A 104 13.71 -9.22 3.62
C ASN A 104 12.80 -9.10 4.85
N MET A 105 11.47 -9.15 4.65
CA MET A 105 10.53 -9.17 5.78
C MET A 105 10.65 -10.45 6.60
N SER A 106 10.68 -11.61 5.96
CA SER A 106 10.86 -12.88 6.69
C SER A 106 12.25 -13.00 7.30
N LEU A 107 13.30 -12.48 6.65
CA LEU A 107 14.66 -12.49 7.17
C LEU A 107 14.78 -11.73 8.50
N GLY A 108 14.13 -10.57 8.62
CA GLY A 108 14.12 -9.80 9.87
C GLY A 108 13.51 -10.59 11.03
N TYR A 109 12.37 -11.23 10.77
CA TYR A 109 11.65 -12.04 11.75
C TYR A 109 12.41 -13.32 12.14
N VAL A 110 12.92 -14.06 11.17
CA VAL A 110 13.69 -15.29 11.41
C VAL A 110 14.97 -14.99 12.19
N ARG A 111 15.70 -13.91 11.86
CA ARG A 111 16.90 -13.51 12.61
C ARG A 111 16.60 -13.14 14.06
N ALA A 112 15.44 -12.56 14.35
CA ALA A 112 15.03 -12.28 15.71
C ALA A 112 14.80 -13.57 16.51
N ILE A 113 14.17 -14.58 15.91
CA ILE A 113 13.97 -15.91 16.52
C ILE A 113 15.31 -16.64 16.70
N GLU A 114 16.15 -16.69 15.66
CA GLU A 114 17.49 -17.30 15.71
C GLU A 114 18.31 -16.73 16.87
N LYS A 115 18.27 -15.40 17.06
CA LYS A 115 18.95 -14.71 18.16
C LYS A 115 18.34 -15.03 19.52
N ALA A 116 17.02 -15.12 19.62
CA ALA A 116 16.33 -15.45 20.87
C ALA A 116 16.57 -16.90 21.33
N MET A 117 16.78 -17.80 20.37
CA MET A 117 17.03 -19.23 20.61
C MET A 117 18.52 -19.61 20.64
N ASP A 118 19.42 -18.65 20.46
CA ASP A 118 20.87 -18.86 20.36
C ASP A 118 21.27 -19.90 19.29
N ILE A 119 20.61 -19.84 18.13
CA ILE A 119 20.85 -20.79 17.02
C ILE A 119 21.94 -20.25 16.10
N GLU A 120 23.00 -21.04 15.92
CA GLU A 120 24.00 -20.76 14.88
C GLU A 120 23.57 -21.30 13.51
N VAL A 121 23.33 -20.38 12.57
CA VAL A 121 22.93 -20.72 11.21
C VAL A 121 24.13 -21.23 10.39
N PRO A 122 24.00 -22.35 9.66
CA PRO A 122 25.05 -22.87 8.80
C PRO A 122 25.53 -21.85 7.76
N PRO A 123 26.83 -21.83 7.38
CA PRO A 123 27.36 -20.89 6.40
C PRO A 123 26.59 -20.89 5.07
N ARG A 124 26.23 -22.07 4.57
CA ARG A 124 25.43 -22.21 3.34
C ARG A 124 24.10 -21.46 3.41
N ALA A 125 23.38 -21.55 4.53
CA ALA A 125 22.11 -20.86 4.71
C ALA A 125 22.29 -19.34 4.80
N LYS A 126 23.40 -18.87 5.39
CA LYS A 126 23.77 -17.43 5.39
C LYS A 126 23.98 -16.90 3.97
N TYR A 127 24.65 -17.64 3.08
CA TYR A 127 24.82 -17.22 1.69
C TYR A 127 23.51 -17.21 0.90
N ILE A 128 22.71 -18.28 1.02
CA ILE A 128 21.43 -18.40 0.29
C ILE A 128 20.48 -17.25 0.66
N ARG A 129 20.32 -16.95 1.96
CA ARG A 129 19.42 -15.88 2.40
C ARG A 129 19.90 -14.49 1.98
N THR A 130 21.22 -14.27 1.92
CA THR A 130 21.77 -13.00 1.38
C THR A 130 21.51 -12.87 -0.11
N ILE A 131 21.73 -13.92 -0.90
CA ILE A 131 21.44 -13.90 -2.34
C ILE A 131 19.95 -13.61 -2.57
N LEU A 132 19.07 -14.28 -1.83
CA LEU A 132 17.62 -14.08 -1.93
C LEU A 132 17.22 -12.65 -1.53
N ALA A 133 17.75 -12.14 -0.42
CA ALA A 133 17.50 -10.77 0.04
C ALA A 133 17.92 -9.71 -1.00
N GLU A 134 19.09 -9.89 -1.63
CA GLU A 134 19.59 -8.98 -2.66
C GLU A 134 18.77 -9.06 -3.96
N LEU A 135 18.30 -10.24 -4.35
CA LEU A 135 17.39 -10.40 -5.48
C LEU A 135 16.05 -9.67 -5.22
N CYS A 136 15.47 -9.83 -4.02
CA CYS A 136 14.25 -9.11 -3.64
C CYS A 136 14.46 -7.59 -3.56
N ARG A 137 15.63 -7.13 -3.10
CA ARG A 137 15.99 -5.70 -3.07
C ARG A 137 16.03 -5.11 -4.48
N ILE A 138 16.71 -5.78 -5.42
CA ILE A 138 16.74 -5.36 -6.83
C ILE A 138 15.31 -5.39 -7.41
N GLY A 139 14.54 -6.43 -7.13
CA GLY A 139 13.15 -6.56 -7.59
C GLY A 139 12.23 -5.45 -7.07
N THR A 140 12.47 -4.95 -5.84
CA THR A 140 11.73 -3.82 -5.26
C THR A 140 12.09 -2.51 -5.96
N HIS A 141 13.38 -2.24 -6.20
CA HIS A 141 13.78 -1.05 -6.94
C HIS A 141 13.26 -1.02 -8.39
N LEU A 142 13.20 -2.18 -9.05
CA LEU A 142 12.58 -2.28 -10.38
C LEU A 142 11.08 -2.00 -10.33
N TYR A 143 10.39 -2.48 -9.30
CA TYR A 143 8.97 -2.18 -9.10
C TYR A 143 8.76 -0.68 -8.87
N ASP A 144 9.52 -0.06 -7.97
CA ASP A 144 9.44 1.38 -7.67
C ASP A 144 9.69 2.24 -8.91
N ALA A 145 10.74 1.91 -9.69
CA ALA A 145 11.04 2.62 -10.93
C ALA A 145 9.90 2.48 -11.96
N GLY A 146 9.30 1.31 -12.07
CA GLY A 146 8.17 1.06 -12.97
C GLY A 146 6.91 1.82 -12.55
N ILE A 147 6.57 1.80 -11.26
CA ILE A 147 5.41 2.53 -10.72
C ILE A 147 5.60 4.03 -10.86
N LEU A 148 6.75 4.58 -10.48
CA LEU A 148 7.03 6.01 -10.66
C LEU A 148 6.88 6.44 -12.13
N SER A 149 7.36 5.62 -13.06
CA SER A 149 7.25 5.91 -14.50
C SER A 149 5.80 6.04 -14.98
N VAL A 150 4.92 5.12 -14.57
CA VAL A 150 3.49 5.20 -14.98
C VAL A 150 2.78 6.38 -14.32
N PHE A 151 3.13 6.76 -13.10
CA PHE A 151 2.57 7.92 -12.41
C PHE A 151 2.90 9.25 -13.10
N ILE A 152 4.06 9.34 -13.77
CA ILE A 152 4.45 10.51 -14.57
C ILE A 152 3.87 10.42 -16.00
N GLY A 153 3.17 9.33 -16.34
CA GLY A 153 2.53 9.11 -17.65
C GLY A 153 3.39 8.36 -18.67
N HIS A 154 4.51 7.75 -18.26
CA HIS A 154 5.42 7.02 -19.14
C HIS A 154 5.22 5.50 -19.06
N THR A 155 4.39 4.96 -19.95
CA THR A 155 4.04 3.54 -20.00
C THR A 155 5.22 2.62 -20.36
N THR A 156 6.10 3.01 -21.29
CA THR A 156 7.30 2.23 -21.63
C THR A 156 8.25 2.08 -20.44
N GLY A 157 8.40 3.13 -19.63
CA GLY A 157 9.16 3.11 -18.38
C GLY A 157 8.58 2.17 -17.31
N PHE A 158 7.29 1.84 -17.38
CA PHE A 158 6.67 0.80 -16.57
C PHE A 158 6.95 -0.61 -17.11
N MET A 159 6.83 -0.82 -18.43
CA MET A 159 6.93 -2.15 -19.04
C MET A 159 8.34 -2.76 -18.89
N TRP A 160 9.41 -1.98 -19.07
CA TRP A 160 10.78 -2.51 -19.02
C TRP A 160 11.21 -3.02 -17.64
N PRO A 161 11.07 -2.26 -16.55
CA PRO A 161 11.42 -2.74 -15.21
C PRO A 161 10.58 -3.95 -14.78
N PHE A 162 9.29 -3.98 -15.10
CA PHE A 162 8.42 -5.13 -14.80
C PHE A 162 8.81 -6.37 -15.61
N GLY A 163 9.22 -6.20 -16.88
CA GLY A 163 9.77 -7.29 -17.69
C GLY A 163 11.07 -7.85 -17.11
N LEU A 164 11.98 -6.99 -16.62
CA LEU A 164 13.21 -7.43 -15.96
C LEU A 164 12.93 -8.10 -14.61
N ARG A 165 11.94 -7.60 -13.86
CA ARG A 165 11.51 -8.17 -12.57
C ARG A 165 10.97 -9.59 -12.72
N GLU A 166 10.44 -9.96 -13.90
CA GLU A 166 9.94 -11.31 -14.16
C GLU A 166 11.03 -12.38 -13.98
N TYR A 167 12.26 -12.12 -14.42
CA TYR A 167 13.39 -13.05 -14.23
C TYR A 167 13.70 -13.29 -12.75
N ILE A 168 13.52 -12.25 -11.92
CA ILE A 168 13.69 -12.34 -10.47
C ILE A 168 12.56 -13.18 -9.86
N CYS A 169 11.31 -12.93 -10.25
CA CYS A 169 10.17 -13.75 -9.82
C CYS A 169 10.31 -15.22 -10.22
N GLU A 170 10.84 -15.51 -11.42
CA GLU A 170 11.12 -16.88 -11.84
C GLU A 170 12.22 -17.53 -10.98
N ALA A 171 13.30 -16.80 -10.68
CA ALA A 171 14.34 -17.30 -9.78
C ALA A 171 13.79 -17.61 -8.37
N ILE A 172 12.93 -16.75 -7.81
CA ILE A 172 12.27 -16.96 -6.52
C ILE A 172 11.33 -18.18 -6.58
N CYS A 173 10.61 -18.35 -7.69
CA CYS A 173 9.74 -19.51 -7.92
C CYS A 173 10.52 -20.82 -7.94
N ARG A 174 11.70 -20.85 -8.57
CA ARG A 174 12.57 -22.03 -8.57
C ARG A 174 13.09 -22.40 -7.18
N ILE A 175 13.21 -21.42 -6.28
CA ILE A 175 13.70 -21.64 -4.90
C ILE A 175 12.57 -22.06 -3.96
N SER A 176 11.41 -21.39 -4.04
CA SER A 176 10.35 -21.49 -3.03
C SER A 176 9.07 -22.19 -3.52
N GLY A 177 8.91 -22.36 -4.83
CA GLY A 177 7.66 -22.77 -5.47
C GLY A 177 6.62 -21.65 -5.61
N ALA A 178 6.89 -20.47 -5.04
CA ALA A 178 6.04 -19.28 -5.12
C ALA A 178 6.75 -18.13 -5.85
N ARG A 179 6.00 -17.29 -6.55
CA ARG A 179 6.56 -16.16 -7.32
C ARG A 179 6.80 -14.90 -6.50
N VAL A 180 6.05 -14.77 -5.40
CA VAL A 180 6.04 -13.67 -4.43
C VAL A 180 5.77 -14.28 -3.06
#